data_AF-A0A916YU84-F1
#
_entry.id   AF-A0A916YU84-F1
#
_cell.length_a   1.000
_cell.length_b   1.000
_cell.length_c   1.000
_cell.angle_alpha   90.00
_cell.angle_beta   90.00
_cell.angle_gamma   90.00
#
_symmetry.space_group_name_H-M   'P 1'
#
loop_
_entity.id
_entity.type
_entity.pdbx_description
1 polymer ?
#
loop_
_entity_poly.entity_id
_entity_poly.type
_entity_poly.pdbx_seq_one_letter_code
_entity_poly.pdbx_strand_id
1 'polypeptide(L)'
;MKYFYGILMVFGIALPYSQFLPWVIQNGLDISQLVDDITQTRIGSFAWMDVLVSAIVLIGFILFEGKRKGMSLLWLPIVGTLVVGVSLGLPLFLFLREKHLEKR
;
A
#
# COMPACT_ATOMS: atom_id res chain seq x y z
N MET A 1 5.43 -3.09 -19.15
CA MET A 1 4.37 -3.13 -18.13
C MET A 1 4.28 -1.84 -17.29
N LYS A 2 5.27 -0.94 -17.36
CA LYS A 2 5.28 0.40 -16.75
C LYS A 2 3.96 1.20 -16.72
N TYR A 3 3.24 1.31 -17.83
CA TYR A 3 1.98 2.07 -17.87
C TYR A 3 0.85 1.39 -17.08
N PHE A 4 0.81 0.06 -17.08
CA PHE A 4 -0.14 -0.71 -16.28
C PHE A 4 0.10 -0.50 -14.78
N TYR A 5 1.36 -0.55 -14.33
CA TYR A 5 1.70 -0.23 -12.94
C TYR A 5 1.43 1.23 -12.58
N GLY A 6 1.62 2.16 -13.51
CA GLY A 6 1.25 3.57 -13.34
C GLY A 6 -0.24 3.75 -13.06
N ILE A 7 -1.09 3.09 -13.85
CA ILE A 7 -2.54 3.12 -13.67
C ILE A 7 -2.94 2.50 -12.32
N LEU A 8 -2.33 1.36 -11.96
CA LEU A 8 -2.58 0.73 -10.66
C LEU A 8 -2.13 1.59 -9.47
N MET A 9 -1.06 2.38 -9.59
CA MET A 9 -0.67 3.35 -8.55
C MET A 9 -1.74 4.43 -8.37
N VAL A 10 -2.30 4.95 -9.47
CA VAL A 10 -3.38 5.96 -9.41
C VAL A 10 -4.61 5.39 -8.71
N PHE A 11 -5.05 4.19 -9.10
CA PHE A 11 -6.18 3.52 -8.42
C PHE A 11 -5.85 3.19 -6.96
N GLY A 12 -4.62 2.76 -6.69
CA GLY A 12 -4.16 2.39 -5.36
C GLY A 12 -4.13 3.56 -4.38
N ILE A 13 -4.03 4.81 -4.86
CA ILE A 13 -4.22 6.04 -4.07
C ILE A 13 -5.69 6.45 -4.08
N ALA A 14 -6.29 6.61 -5.26
CA ALA A 14 -7.61 7.22 -5.41
C ALA A 14 -8.70 6.46 -4.64
N LEU A 15 -8.68 5.12 -4.66
CA LEU A 15 -9.69 4.32 -3.99
C LEU A 15 -9.64 4.45 -2.46
N PRO A 16 -8.54 4.16 -1.76
CA PRO A 16 -8.49 4.32 -0.30
C PRO A 16 -8.72 5.77 0.13
N TYR A 17 -8.12 6.76 -0.55
CA TYR A 17 -8.32 8.16 -0.20
C TYR A 17 -9.75 8.65 -0.47
N SER A 18 -10.45 8.10 -1.48
CA SER A 18 -11.87 8.45 -1.72
C SER A 18 -12.79 8.08 -0.55
N GLN A 19 -12.45 7.04 0.21
CA GLN A 19 -13.23 6.61 1.37
C GLN A 19 -12.70 7.27 2.66
N PHE A 20 -11.39 7.41 2.78
CA PHE A 20 -10.75 7.98 3.96
C PHE A 20 -10.99 9.49 4.11
N LEU A 21 -10.90 10.28 3.03
CA LEU A 21 -11.09 11.75 3.12
C LEU A 21 -12.48 12.14 3.64
N PRO A 22 -13.60 11.63 3.08
CA PRO A 22 -14.92 11.97 3.58
C PRO A 22 -15.11 11.61 5.04
N TRP A 23 -14.56 10.46 5.47
CA TRP A 23 -14.61 10.03 6.85
C TRP A 23 -13.82 10.97 7.77
N VAL A 24 -12.61 11.40 7.37
CA VAL A 24 -11.80 12.37 8.13
C VAL A 24 -12.46 13.75 8.18
N ILE A 25 -13.12 14.18 7.11
CA ILE A 25 -13.85 15.46 7.10
C ILE A 25 -15.04 15.43 8.07
N GLN A 26 -15.70 14.28 8.22
CA GLN A 26 -16.88 14.12 9.09
C GLN A 26 -16.50 13.87 10.56
N ASN A 27 -15.48 13.06 10.82
CA ASN A 27 -15.12 12.60 12.17
C ASN A 27 -13.85 13.26 12.73
N GLY A 28 -13.09 13.99 11.91
CA GLY A 28 -11.76 14.47 12.26
C GLY A 28 -10.69 13.38 12.21
N LEU A 29 -9.47 13.71 12.62
CA LEU A 29 -8.37 12.74 12.76
C LEU A 29 -8.45 12.00 14.11
N ASP A 30 -9.59 11.35 14.38
CA ASP A 30 -9.79 10.57 15.59
C ASP A 30 -9.48 9.08 15.35
N ILE A 31 -8.27 8.66 15.71
CA ILE A 31 -7.82 7.27 15.52
C ILE A 31 -8.66 6.29 16.35
N SER A 32 -9.15 6.70 17.53
CA SER A 32 -9.98 5.85 18.37
C SER A 32 -11.31 5.56 17.69
N GLN A 33 -11.95 6.59 17.13
CA GLN A 33 -13.22 6.43 16.40
C GLN A 33 -13.05 5.62 15.11
N LEU A 34 -11.90 5.73 14.43
CA LEU A 34 -11.58 4.90 13.26
C LEU A 34 -11.57 3.41 13.63
N VAL A 35 -10.91 3.06 14.74
CA VAL A 35 -10.85 1.67 15.21
C VAL A 35 -12.23 1.15 15.58
N ASP A 36 -13.04 1.97 16.26
CA ASP A 36 -14.41 1.61 16.62
C ASP A 36 -15.26 1.34 15.36
N ASP A 37 -15.23 2.22 14.36
CA ASP A 37 -16.00 2.07 13.12
C ASP A 37 -15.57 0.83 12.30
N ILE A 38 -14.28 0.53 12.26
CA ILE A 38 -13.75 -0.66 11.57
C ILE A 38 -14.17 -1.94 12.29
N THR A 39 -14.19 -1.91 13.62
CA THR A 39 -14.50 -3.08 14.46
C THR A 39 -15.99 -3.29 14.69
N GLN A 40 -16.83 -2.29 14.44
CA GLN A 40 -18.29 -2.39 14.48
C GLN A 40 -18.83 -3.49 13.55
N THR A 41 -18.19 -3.71 12.40
CA THR A 41 -18.60 -4.75 11.45
C THR A 41 -17.55 -5.86 11.34
N ARG A 42 -18.03 -7.11 11.33
CA ARG A 42 -17.16 -8.30 11.15
C ARG A 42 -16.39 -8.24 9.81
N ILE A 43 -17.04 -7.72 8.77
CA ILE A 43 -16.45 -7.59 7.43
C ILE A 43 -15.41 -6.46 7.39
N GLY A 44 -15.66 -5.33 8.05
CA GLY A 44 -14.67 -4.25 8.18
C GLY A 44 -13.42 -4.71 8.91
N SER A 45 -13.59 -5.41 10.03
CA SER A 45 -12.49 -6.04 10.78
C SER A 45 -11.69 -7.01 9.92
N PHE A 46 -12.37 -7.87 9.15
CA PHE A 46 -11.72 -8.82 8.25
C PHE A 46 -10.89 -8.11 7.17
N ALA A 47 -11.47 -7.09 6.51
CA ALA A 47 -10.78 -6.33 5.47
C ALA A 47 -9.51 -5.64 6.00
N TRP A 48 -9.57 -5.04 7.18
CA TRP A 48 -8.39 -4.40 7.78
C TRP A 48 -7.33 -5.38 8.25
N MET A 49 -7.74 -6.53 8.83
CA MET A 49 -6.81 -7.60 9.16
C MET A 49 -6.10 -8.14 7.91
N ASP A 50 -6.84 -8.36 6.81
CA ASP A 50 -6.27 -8.82 5.54
C ASP A 50 -5.27 -7.80 4.95
N VAL A 51 -5.60 -6.51 5.03
CA VAL A 51 -4.70 -5.42 4.61
C VAL A 51 -3.43 -5.38 5.47
N LEU A 52 -3.54 -5.53 6.79
CA LEU A 52 -2.38 -5.56 7.70
C LEU A 52 -1.45 -6.74 7.41
N VAL A 53 -2.02 -7.95 7.27
CA VAL A 53 -1.25 -9.15 6.92
C VAL A 53 -0.58 -8.98 5.55
N SER A 54 -1.32 -8.51 4.55
CA SER A 54 -0.79 -8.24 3.21
C SER A 54 0.34 -7.20 3.24
N ALA A 55 0.24 -6.17 4.08
CA ALA A 55 1.30 -5.16 4.24
C ALA A 55 2.58 -5.77 4.82
N ILE A 56 2.48 -6.60 5.85
CA ILE A 56 3.63 -7.28 6.46
C ILE A 56 4.31 -8.20 5.43
N VAL A 57 3.51 -9.02 4.74
CA VAL A 57 4.01 -9.93 3.70
C VAL A 57 4.68 -9.15 2.57
N LEU A 58 4.08 -8.05 2.12
CA LEU A 58 4.64 -7.20 1.07
C LEU A 58 5.96 -6.55 1.49
N ILE A 59 6.06 -6.01 2.71
CA ILE A 59 7.31 -5.42 3.22
C ILE A 59 8.41 -6.50 3.27
N GLY A 60 8.10 -7.68 3.78
CA GLY A 60 9.02 -8.83 3.78
C GLY A 60 9.48 -9.20 2.37
N PHE A 61 8.55 -9.23 1.42
CA PHE A 61 8.83 -9.51 0.01
C PHE A 61 9.74 -8.45 -0.64
N ILE A 62 9.45 -7.15 -0.43
CA ILE A 62 10.27 -6.03 -0.92
C ILE A 62 11.70 -6.15 -0.41
N LEU A 63 11.88 -6.43 0.89
CA LEU A 63 13.20 -6.55 1.51
C LEU A 63 13.95 -7.78 0.99
N PHE A 64 13.29 -8.94 0.90
CA PHE A 64 13.89 -10.19 0.45
C PHE A 64 14.32 -10.11 -1.02
N GLU A 65 13.40 -9.76 -1.92
CA GLU A 65 13.69 -9.69 -3.35
C GLU A 65 14.61 -8.52 -3.69
N GLY A 66 14.39 -7.37 -3.05
CA GLY A 66 15.21 -6.19 -3.25
C GLY A 66 16.67 -6.39 -2.86
N LYS A 67 16.93 -7.03 -1.72
CA LYS A 67 18.30 -7.39 -1.29
C LYS A 67 18.91 -8.42 -2.24
N ARG A 68 18.14 -9.42 -2.69
CA ARG A 68 18.62 -10.45 -3.63
C ARG A 68 19.00 -9.87 -5.00
N LYS A 69 18.25 -8.87 -5.49
CA LYS A 69 18.50 -8.23 -6.79
C LYS A 69 19.46 -7.03 -6.73
N GLY A 70 19.88 -6.59 -5.55
CA GLY A 70 20.78 -5.44 -5.39
C GLY A 70 20.12 -4.09 -5.72
N MET A 71 18.82 -3.96 -5.45
CA MET A 71 18.06 -2.75 -5.73
C MET A 71 18.27 -1.70 -4.61
N SER A 72 18.55 -0.44 -4.96
CA SER A 72 18.88 0.64 -3.99
C SER A 72 17.69 1.53 -3.57
N LEU A 73 16.51 1.38 -4.20
CA LEU A 73 15.34 2.25 -4.02
C LEU A 73 14.17 1.57 -3.28
N LEU A 74 14.46 0.57 -2.45
CA LEU A 74 13.44 -0.24 -1.75
C LEU A 74 12.66 0.52 -0.68
N TRP A 75 13.18 1.66 -0.22
CA TRP A 75 12.51 2.50 0.76
C TRP A 75 11.22 3.14 0.20
N LEU A 76 11.16 3.47 -1.09
CA LEU A 76 9.98 4.05 -1.73
C LEU A 76 8.72 3.15 -1.62
N PRO A 77 8.76 1.87 -2.04
CA PRO A 77 7.59 1.00 -1.95
C PRO A 77 7.23 0.64 -0.50
N ILE A 78 8.20 0.63 0.43
CA ILE A 78 7.91 0.48 1.86
C ILE A 78 7.11 1.69 2.36
N VAL A 79 7.58 2.91 2.09
CA VAL A 79 6.87 4.14 2.46
C VAL A 79 5.50 4.21 1.79
N GLY A 80 5.40 3.84 0.51
CA GLY A 80 4.12 3.77 -0.20
C GLY A 80 3.13 2.78 0.44
N THR A 81 3.64 1.63 0.91
CA THR A 81 2.82 0.64 1.64
C THR A 81 2.32 1.18 2.97
N LEU A 82 3.14 1.93 3.70
CA LEU A 82 2.79 2.48 5.02
C LEU A 82 1.89 3.72 4.94
N VAL A 83 2.09 4.59 3.95
CA VAL A 83 1.36 5.86 3.83
C VAL A 83 0.02 5.70 3.12
N VAL A 84 -0.03 4.84 2.10
CA VAL A 84 -1.22 4.68 1.25
C VAL A 84 -1.83 3.30 1.37
N GLY A 85 -0.98 2.26 1.49
CA GLY A 85 -1.40 0.87 1.59
C GLY A 85 -0.73 -0.03 0.57
N VAL A 86 -1.01 -1.33 0.72
CA VAL A 86 -0.52 -2.42 -0.16
C VAL A 86 -0.86 -2.16 -1.63
N SER A 87 -1.99 -1.50 -1.88
CA SER A 87 -2.50 -1.12 -3.21
C SER A 87 -1.54 -0.22 -3.98
N LEU A 88 -0.79 0.66 -3.32
CA LEU A 88 0.24 1.50 -3.95
C LEU A 88 1.63 0.85 -3.85
N GLY A 89 1.93 0.24 -2.71
CA GLY A 89 3.24 -0.35 -2.42
C GLY A 89 3.66 -1.42 -3.44
N LEU A 90 2.73 -2.31 -3.81
CA LEU A 90 3.01 -3.41 -4.73
C LEU A 90 3.26 -2.92 -6.17
N PRO A 91 2.41 -2.09 -6.80
CA PRO A 91 2.70 -1.54 -8.11
C PRO A 91 3.99 -0.71 -8.16
N LEU A 92 4.28 0.06 -7.10
CA LEU A 92 5.50 0.85 -7.01
C LEU A 92 6.75 -0.03 -6.96
N PHE A 93 6.70 -1.14 -6.21
CA PHE A 93 7.77 -2.12 -6.19
C PHE A 93 7.99 -2.77 -7.56
N LEU A 94 6.91 -3.20 -8.23
CA LEU A 94 6.99 -3.83 -9.55
C LEU A 94 7.54 -2.86 -10.60
N PHE A 95 7.16 -1.59 -10.54
CA PHE A 95 7.69 -0.55 -11.42
C PHE A 95 9.21 -0.34 -11.23
N LEU A 96 9.67 -0.25 -9.98
CA LEU A 96 11.10 -0.11 -9.67
C LEU A 96 11.90 -1.35 -10.10
N ARG A 97 11.32 -2.55 -9.93
CA ARG A 97 11.91 -3.80 -10.38
C ARG A 97 12.06 -3.83 -11.90
N GLU A 98 11.05 -3.41 -12.65
CA GLU A 98 11.10 -3.34 -14.11
C GLU A 98 12.20 -2.36 -14.58
N LYS A 99 12.30 -1.17 -13.98
CA LYS A 99 13.39 -0.21 -14.30
C LYS A 99 14.78 -0.72 -13.97
N HIS A 100 14.93 -1.52 -12.91
CA HIS A 100 16.22 -2.11 -12.56
C HIS A 100 16.65 -3.19 -13.56
N LEU A 101 15.69 -3.98 -14.05
CA LEU A 101 15.94 -5.00 -15.07
C LEU A 101 16.24 -4.39 -16.45
N GLU A 102 15.60 -3.28 -16.83
CA GLU A 102 15.91 -2.57 -18.09
C GLU A 102 17.30 -1.92 -18.10
N LYS A 103 17.89 -1.64 -16.93
CA LYS A 103 19.22 -1.00 -16.79
C LYS A 103 20.39 -2.00 -16.78
N ARG A 104 20.11 -3.29 -16.68
CA ARG A 104 21.12 -4.37 -16.71
C ARG A 104 21.16 -5.00 -18.08
#